data_AF-A0A0M3DIQ6-F1
#
_entry.id   AF-A0A0M3DIQ6-F1
#
_cell.length_a   1.000
_cell.length_b   1.000
_cell.length_c   1.000
_cell.angle_alpha   90.00
_cell.angle_beta   90.00
_cell.angle_gamma   90.00
#
_symmetry.space_group_name_H-M   'P 1'
#
loop_
_entity.id
_entity.type
_entity.pdbx_description
1 polymer ?
#
loop_
_entity_poly.entity_id
_entity_poly.type
_entity_poly.pdbx_seq_one_letter_code
_entity_poly.pdbx_strand_id
1 'polypeptide(L)'
;MIKCLSTNCTFNNSGVCSASVIHIEGFDADITPETYCKTFVEADNSAKMTSSVCDIETSSKNIICSASNCTYNFNGACKSSDVQINSLNNTCETFIKRYFNSNYEY
;
A
#
# COMPACT_ATOMS: atom_id res chain seq x y z
N MET A 1 -6.05 7.80 5.54
CA MET A 1 -6.21 8.12 4.10
C MET A 1 -5.06 7.47 3.36
N ILE A 2 -5.28 7.03 2.11
CA ILE A 2 -4.24 6.37 1.32
C ILE A 2 -3.98 7.18 0.05
N LYS A 3 -2.77 7.70 -0.06
CA LYS A 3 -2.29 8.47 -1.22
C LYS A 3 -1.85 7.50 -2.31
N CYS A 4 -2.52 7.57 -3.46
CA CYS A 4 -2.11 6.83 -4.64
C CYS A 4 -1.54 7.83 -5.64
N LEU A 5 -0.22 7.88 -5.79
CA LEU A 5 0.42 8.84 -6.69
C LEU A 5 0.51 8.32 -8.14
N SER A 6 0.21 7.04 -8.35
CA SER A 6 0.19 6.42 -9.67
C SER A 6 -1.04 6.87 -10.45
N THR A 7 -0.83 7.78 -11.40
CA THR A 7 -1.89 8.41 -12.22
C THR A 7 -2.52 7.43 -13.20
N ASN A 8 -1.83 6.35 -13.55
CA ASN A 8 -2.35 5.24 -14.35
C ASN A 8 -2.97 4.13 -13.51
N CYS A 9 -3.21 4.32 -12.21
CA CYS A 9 -3.92 3.32 -11.40
C CYS A 9 -5.44 3.49 -11.55
N THR A 10 -6.15 2.41 -11.87
CA THR A 10 -7.63 2.40 -12.00
C THR A 10 -8.34 2.85 -10.73
N PHE A 11 -7.74 2.62 -9.56
CA PHE A 11 -8.27 3.02 -8.26
C PHE A 11 -7.78 4.39 -7.78
N ASN A 12 -7.03 5.13 -8.61
CA ASN A 12 -6.63 6.48 -8.26
C ASN A 12 -7.78 7.45 -8.57
N ASN A 13 -8.39 7.98 -7.51
CA ASN A 13 -9.35 9.06 -7.58
C ASN A 13 -8.70 10.37 -7.09
N SER A 14 -8.17 11.17 -8.02
CA SER A 14 -7.56 12.48 -7.73
C SER A 14 -6.43 12.47 -6.68
N GLY A 15 -5.58 11.43 -6.70
CA GLY A 15 -4.46 11.25 -5.77
C GLY A 15 -4.80 10.41 -4.53
N VAL A 16 -6.06 9.99 -4.37
CA VAL A 16 -6.54 9.17 -3.25
C VAL A 16 -6.95 7.80 -3.79
N CYS A 17 -6.55 6.73 -3.08
CA CYS A 17 -6.94 5.38 -3.45
C CYS A 17 -8.38 5.08 -3.06
N SER A 18 -9.22 4.69 -4.03
CA SER A 18 -10.62 4.29 -3.84
C SER A 18 -10.83 2.76 -3.78
N ALA A 19 -9.75 1.97 -3.79
CA ALA A 19 -9.85 0.52 -3.70
C ALA A 19 -10.40 0.09 -2.32
N SER A 20 -11.36 -0.82 -2.26
CA SER A 20 -11.94 -1.28 -0.99
C SER A 20 -10.93 -2.00 -0.09
N VAL A 21 -9.96 -2.70 -0.68
CA VAL A 21 -8.87 -3.42 0.02
C VAL A 21 -7.57 -3.21 -0.75
N ILE A 22 -6.47 -2.93 -0.03
CA ILE A 22 -5.14 -2.73 -0.61
C ILE A 22 -4.20 -3.84 -0.14
N HIS A 23 -3.53 -4.48 -1.09
CA HIS A 23 -2.52 -5.50 -0.84
C HIS A 23 -1.13 -4.94 -1.13
N ILE A 24 -0.30 -4.83 -0.10
CA ILE A 24 1.13 -4.50 -0.21
C ILE A 24 1.91 -5.79 -0.06
N GLU A 25 2.66 -6.14 -1.09
CA GLU A 25 3.57 -7.28 -1.11
C GLU A 25 5.02 -6.82 -0.91
N GLY A 26 5.92 -7.78 -0.73
CA GLY A 26 7.33 -7.55 -0.42
C GLY A 26 7.74 -8.30 0.85
N PHE A 27 7.43 -9.59 0.93
CA PHE A 27 7.58 -10.40 2.15
C PHE A 27 8.96 -10.26 2.80
N ASP A 28 10.02 -10.33 1.99
CA ASP A 28 11.42 -10.16 2.40
C ASP A 28 11.99 -8.78 2.09
N ALA A 29 11.14 -7.79 1.81
CA ALA A 29 11.58 -6.44 1.45
C ALA A 29 12.39 -5.81 2.59
N ASP A 30 13.59 -5.36 2.25
CA ASP A 30 14.50 -4.63 3.13
C ASP A 30 14.57 -3.14 2.79
N ILE A 31 14.17 -2.78 1.58
CA ILE A 31 14.10 -1.40 1.09
C ILE A 31 12.79 -1.15 0.34
N THR A 32 12.37 0.12 0.28
CA THR A 32 11.13 0.53 -0.39
C THR A 32 10.93 -0.02 -1.81
N PRO A 33 11.95 -0.04 -2.70
CA PRO A 33 11.80 -0.57 -4.06
C PRO A 33 11.45 -2.06 -4.15
N GLU A 34 11.58 -2.82 -3.06
CA GLU A 34 11.25 -4.25 -2.99
C GLU A 34 9.80 -4.50 -2.54
N THR A 35 9.06 -3.43 -2.23
CA THR A 35 7.61 -3.49 -1.96
C THR A 35 6.82 -3.16 -3.21
N TYR A 36 5.60 -3.69 -3.34
CA TYR A 36 4.72 -3.28 -4.43
C TYR A 36 3.25 -3.40 -4.04
N CYS A 37 2.41 -2.55 -4.61
CA CYS A 37 0.97 -2.60 -4.44
C CYS A 37 0.37 -3.61 -5.43
N LYS A 38 0.02 -4.81 -4.96
CA LYS A 38 -0.63 -5.85 -5.77
C LYS A 38 -2.04 -5.47 -6.21
N THR A 39 -2.70 -4.57 -5.46
CA THR A 39 -3.99 -3.98 -5.85
C THR A 39 -3.87 -3.02 -7.03
N PHE A 40 -2.65 -2.60 -7.40
CA PHE A 40 -2.46 -1.76 -8.58
C PHE A 40 -2.98 -2.47 -9.83
N VAL A 41 -3.89 -1.78 -10.53
CA VAL A 41 -4.38 -2.19 -11.84
C VAL A 41 -4.16 -1.00 -12.76
N GLU A 42 -3.34 -1.21 -13.79
CA GLU A 42 -3.11 -0.19 -14.80
C GLU A 42 -4.43 0.12 -15.52
N ALA A 43 -4.79 1.40 -15.57
CA ALA A 43 -5.90 1.89 -16.34
C ALA A 43 -5.49 1.86 -17.81
N ASP A 44 -5.89 0.81 -18.53
CA ASP A 44 -5.95 0.89 -19.98
C ASP A 44 -7.04 1.90 -20.36
N ASN A 45 -6.89 2.59 -21.50
CA ASN A 45 -7.91 3.55 -21.97
C ASN A 45 -9.28 2.90 -22.23
N SER A 46 -9.43 1.57 -22.07
CA SER A 46 -10.56 0.74 -22.49
C SER A 46 -11.37 0.12 -21.34
N ALA A 47 -10.85 -0.01 -20.12
CA ALA A 47 -11.57 -0.65 -19.02
C ALA A 47 -11.45 0.16 -17.72
N LYS A 48 -12.03 1.37 -17.72
CA LYS A 48 -12.53 1.95 -16.46
C LYS A 48 -13.68 1.08 -15.95
N MET A 49 -13.35 -0.06 -15.34
CA MET A 49 -14.29 -0.87 -14.59
C MET A 49 -14.78 -0.02 -13.40
N THR A 50 -15.95 0.59 -13.57
CA THR A 50 -16.70 1.26 -12.51
C THR A 50 -17.31 0.21 -11.60
N SER A 51 -16.48 -0.46 -10.81
CA SER A 51 -16.94 -1.33 -9.73
C SER A 51 -17.21 -0.47 -8.52
N SER A 52 -18.50 -0.29 -8.22
CA SER A 52 -19.12 0.26 -7.01
C SER A 52 -18.24 1.21 -6.20
N VAL A 53 -18.50 2.51 -6.36
CA VAL A 53 -18.11 3.52 -5.37
C VAL A 53 -18.65 3.05 -4.02
N CYS A 54 -17.76 2.49 -3.21
CA CYS A 54 -18.03 2.30 -1.80
C CYS A 54 -17.68 3.63 -1.16
N ASP A 55 -18.66 4.35 -0.63
CA ASP A 55 -18.49 5.62 0.12
C ASP A 55 -17.69 5.44 1.43
N ILE A 56 -17.03 4.28 1.60
CA ILE A 56 -16.13 4.02 2.71
C ILE A 56 -14.76 4.53 2.28
N GLU A 57 -14.40 5.71 2.81
CA GLU A 57 -13.03 6.21 2.85
C GLU A 57 -12.06 5.06 3.16
N THR A 58 -11.19 4.75 2.21
CA THR A 58 -10.19 3.70 2.38
C THR A 58 -9.29 4.06 3.55
N SER A 59 -9.52 3.40 4.69
CA SER A 59 -8.71 3.55 5.88
C SER A 59 -7.59 2.51 5.87
N SER A 60 -6.52 2.76 6.62
CA SER A 60 -5.40 1.82 6.74
C SER A 60 -5.79 0.44 7.29
N LYS A 61 -6.97 0.32 7.91
CA LYS A 61 -7.55 -0.95 8.36
C LYS A 61 -7.84 -1.93 7.21
N ASN A 62 -7.95 -1.43 5.98
CA ASN A 62 -8.23 -2.23 4.80
C ASN A 62 -6.95 -2.57 4.02
N ILE A 63 -5.77 -2.44 4.64
CA ILE A 63 -4.50 -2.77 4.03
C ILE A 63 -3.99 -4.10 4.58
N ILE A 64 -3.86 -5.06 3.67
CA ILE A 64 -3.12 -6.30 3.89
C ILE A 64 -1.67 -6.05 3.49
N CYS A 65 -0.74 -6.20 4.43
CA CYS A 65 0.68 -5.95 4.24
C CYS A 65 1.46 -7.24 4.48
N SER A 66 2.01 -7.82 3.41
CA SER A 66 2.87 -9.00 3.51
C SER A 66 4.32 -8.65 3.87
N ALA A 67 4.73 -7.38 3.76
CA ALA A 67 6.11 -6.97 4.01
C ALA A 67 6.52 -7.18 5.47
N SER A 68 7.15 -8.31 5.76
CA SER A 68 7.33 -8.82 7.13
C SER A 68 8.29 -7.94 7.95
N ASN A 69 9.28 -7.35 7.27
CA ASN A 69 10.22 -6.41 7.84
C ASN A 69 9.67 -4.97 7.93
N CYS A 70 8.43 -4.70 7.55
CA CYS A 70 7.89 -3.34 7.66
C CYS A 70 7.50 -3.01 9.11
N THR A 71 7.97 -1.87 9.63
CA THR A 71 7.64 -1.38 10.98
C THR A 71 6.14 -1.24 11.20
N TYR A 72 5.40 -0.87 10.14
CA TYR A 72 3.95 -0.70 10.17
C TYR A 72 3.16 -2.00 9.94
N ASN A 73 3.82 -3.12 9.66
CA ASN A 73 3.18 -4.42 9.56
C ASN A 73 2.98 -5.03 10.95
N PHE A 74 1.72 -5.21 11.33
CA PHE A 74 1.32 -5.88 12.55
C PHE A 74 0.43 -7.08 12.17
N ASN A 75 1.02 -8.28 12.16
CA ASN A 75 0.35 -9.53 11.82
C ASN A 75 -0.39 -9.49 10.47
N GLY A 76 0.23 -8.91 9.45
CA GLY A 76 -0.36 -8.82 8.11
C GLY A 76 -1.25 -7.59 7.89
N ALA A 77 -1.49 -6.78 8.92
CA ALA A 77 -2.25 -5.53 8.81
C ALA A 77 -1.31 -4.30 8.85
N CYS A 78 -1.59 -3.29 8.03
CA CYS A 78 -0.86 -2.01 8.11
C CYS A 78 -1.47 -1.09 9.17
N LYS A 79 -0.65 -0.56 10.09
CA LYS A 79 -1.09 0.41 11.12
C LYS A 79 -0.72 1.87 10.83
N SER A 80 -0.05 2.18 9.73
CA SER A 80 0.22 3.58 9.37
C SER A 80 -1.10 4.32 9.07
N SER A 81 -1.25 5.56 9.52
CA SER A 81 -2.41 6.40 9.21
C SER A 81 -2.31 7.08 7.84
N ASP A 82 -1.10 7.21 7.31
CA ASP A 82 -0.77 7.83 6.03
C ASP A 82 0.04 6.83 5.20
N VAL A 83 -0.62 6.19 4.23
CA VAL A 83 0.01 5.24 3.32
C VAL A 83 0.16 5.87 1.95
N GLN A 84 1.37 5.80 1.38
CA GLN A 84 1.71 6.39 0.10
C GLN A 84 2.21 5.34 -0.88
N ILE A 85 1.56 5.28 -2.04
CA ILE A 85 1.95 4.42 -3.15
C ILE A 85 2.61 5.27 -4.23
N ASN A 86 3.80 4.86 -4.67
CA ASN A 86 4.63 5.55 -5.64
C ASN A 86 3.94 5.68 -7.01
N SER A 87 4.27 6.73 -7.75
CA SER A 87 3.71 7.02 -9.07
C SER A 87 4.31 6.22 -10.23
N LEU A 88 5.56 5.78 -10.10
CA LEU A 88 6.34 5.16 -11.19
C LEU A 88 6.23 3.64 -11.19
N ASN A 89 6.32 3.03 -10.01
CA ASN A 89 6.50 1.59 -9.86
C ASN A 89 5.61 1.00 -8.75
N ASN A 90 4.60 1.74 -8.29
CA ASN A 90 3.62 1.33 -7.29
C ASN A 90 4.19 0.77 -5.96
N THR A 91 5.44 1.12 -5.62
CA THR A 91 6.07 0.80 -4.33
C THR A 91 5.35 1.48 -3.17
N CYS A 92 5.44 0.89 -1.98
CA CYS A 92 4.90 1.49 -0.76
C CYS A 92 5.95 2.42 -0.13
N GLU A 93 5.87 3.72 -0.42
CA GLU A 93 6.78 4.74 0.12
C GLU A 93 6.70 4.89 1.64
N THR A 94 5.64 4.36 2.25
CA THR A 94 5.48 4.28 3.70
C THR A 94 6.29 3.15 4.33
N PHE A 95 6.91 2.27 3.54
CA PHE A 95 7.75 1.21 4.06
C PHE A 95 8.92 1.77 4.87
N ILE A 96 9.06 1.27 6.10
CA ILE A 96 10.22 1.53 6.96
C ILE A 96 10.67 0.19 7.50
N LYS A 97 11.88 -0.24 7.16
CA LYS A 97 12.46 -1.48 7.70
C LYS A 97 12.47 -1.43 9.23
N ARG A 98 11.93 -2.47 9.86
CA ARG A 98 11.99 -2.71 11.30
C ARG A 98 13.42 -3.13 11.60
N TYR A 99 14.09 -2.32 12.40
CA TYR A 99 15.37 -2.70 12.96
C TYR A 99 15.11 -3.45 14.26
N PHE A 100 15.44 -4.75 14.28
CA PHE A 100 15.61 -5.45 15.54
C PHE A 100 16.92 -4.95 16.14
N ASN A 101 16.84 -4.11 17.17
CA ASN A 101 18.03 -3.82 17.97
C ASN A 101 18.44 -5.11 18.66
N SER A 102 19.51 -5.76 18.18
CA SER A 102 20.10 -6.96 18.77
C SER A 102 20.74 -6.72 20.16
N ASN A 103 20.32 -5.69 20.90
CA ASN A 103 21.00 -5.27 22.14
C ASN A 103 20.08 -4.98 23.33
N TYR A 104 18.79 -5.32 23.30
CA TYR A 104 17.95 -5.21 24.50
C TYR A 104 16.99 -6.38 24.65
N GLU A 105 17.51 -7.47 25.21
CA GLU A 105 16.72 -8.41 26.01
C GLU A 105 16.41 -7.77 27.37
N TYR A 106 15.13 -7.61 27.71
CA TYR A 106 14.64 -7.49 29.09
C TYR A 106 13.30 -8.22 29.21
#